data_AF-A0A976CFM3-F1
#
_entry.id   AF-A0A976CFM3-F1
#
_cell.length_a   1.000
_cell.length_b   1.000
_cell.length_c   1.000
_cell.angle_alpha   90.00
_cell.angle_beta   90.00
_cell.angle_gamma   90.00
#
_symmetry.space_group_name_H-M   'P 1'
#
loop_
_entity.id
_entity.type
_entity.pdbx_description
1 polymer ?
#
loop_
_entity_poly.entity_id
_entity_poly.type
_entity_poly.pdbx_seq_one_letter_code
_entity_poly.pdbx_strand_id
1 'polypeptide(L)' 'MPFQPVIGHTYFLYLRQTGKYFLSMVNPDEWGRGKKFEYVSQVSLLADHTWDVLDTNWKS' A
#
# COMPACT_ATOMS: atom_id res chain seq x y z
N MET A 1 -19.18 0.56 1.01
CA MET A 1 -18.56 -0.48 0.18
C MET A 1 -17.20 -0.83 0.78
N PRO A 2 -16.93 -2.10 1.10
CA PRO A 2 -15.58 -2.50 1.52
C PRO A 2 -14.61 -2.35 0.34
N PHE A 3 -13.36 -2.02 0.64
CA PHE A 3 -12.29 -1.98 -0.37
C PHE A 3 -12.07 -3.39 -0.94
N GLN A 4 -12.19 -3.54 -2.26
CA GLN A 4 -11.92 -4.79 -2.98
C GLN A 4 -10.73 -4.56 -3.93
N PRO A 5 -9.58 -5.20 -3.67
CA PRO A 5 -8.43 -5.09 -4.56
C PRO A 5 -8.68 -5.87 -5.86
N VAL A 6 -8.11 -5.36 -6.95
CA VAL A 6 -8.29 -5.86 -8.31
C VAL A 6 -6.99 -6.51 -8.77
N ILE A 7 -7.09 -7.71 -9.34
CA ILE A 7 -5.95 -8.45 -9.89
C ILE A 7 -5.21 -7.60 -10.94
N GLY A 8 -3.89 -7.72 -10.98
CA GLY A 8 -3.02 -7.03 -11.93
C GLY A 8 -2.80 -5.55 -11.62
N HIS A 9 -3.37 -5.03 -10.52
CA HIS A 9 -3.15 -3.65 -10.09
C HIS A 9 -2.09 -3.55 -9.00
N THR A 10 -1.36 -2.45 -9.05
CA THR A 10 -0.41 -2.05 -8.02
C THR A 10 -1.10 -1.25 -6.93
N TYR A 11 -0.74 -1.56 -5.69
CA TYR A 11 -1.19 -0.88 -4.49
C TYR A 11 0.01 -0.50 -3.64
N PHE A 12 -0.18 0.45 -2.75
CA PHE A 12 0.78 0.92 -1.78
C PHE A 12 0.24 0.63 -0.38
N LEU A 13 1.02 -0.09 0.42
CA LEU A 13 0.72 -0.44 1.78
C LEU A 13 1.18 0.69 2.72
N TYR A 14 0.29 1.09 3.60
CA TYR A 14 0.52 2.16 4.56
C TYR A 14 0.21 1.70 5.99
N LEU A 15 0.99 2.21 6.94
CA LEU A 15 0.77 2.04 8.38
C LEU A 15 0.22 3.34 8.98
N ARG A 16 -0.99 3.32 9.54
CA ARG A 16 -1.52 4.46 10.29
C ARG A 16 -0.84 4.59 11.64
N GLN A 17 -0.86 5.80 12.20
CA GLN A 17 -0.44 6.07 13.59
C GLN A 17 -1.17 5.18 14.63
N THR A 18 -2.35 4.66 14.31
CA THR A 18 -3.10 3.73 15.17
C THR A 18 -2.58 2.29 15.11
N GLY A 19 -1.53 2.01 14.33
CA GLY A 19 -0.99 0.67 14.11
C GLY A 19 -1.76 -0.15 13.06
N LYS A 20 -2.79 0.41 12.42
CA LYS A 20 -3.59 -0.29 11.40
C LYS A 20 -2.98 -0.13 10.01
N TYR A 21 -2.84 -1.24 9.31
CA TYR A 21 -2.45 -1.28 7.91
C TYR A 21 -3.63 -1.02 6.98
N PHE A 22 -3.39 -0.37 5.84
CA PHE A 22 -4.35 -0.26 4.76
C PHE A 22 -3.66 -0.15 3.40
N LEU A 23 -4.36 -0.57 2.35
CA LEU A 23 -3.92 -0.45 0.96
C LEU A 23 -4.56 0.78 0.31
N SER A 24 -3.83 1.42 -0.58
CA SER A 24 -4.33 2.48 -1.46
C SER A 24 -3.65 2.38 -2.83
N MET A 25 -4.29 2.88 -3.88
CA MET A 25 -3.68 3.01 -5.22
C MET A 25 -2.91 4.33 -5.37
N VAL A 26 -3.02 5.23 -4.38
CA VAL A 26 -2.32 6.52 -4.36
C VAL A 26 -0.87 6.30 -3.98
N ASN A 27 0.05 6.81 -4.80
CA ASN A 27 1.49 6.72 -4.58
C ASN A 27 1.91 7.55 -3.35
N PRO A 28 2.93 7.13 -2.56
CA PRO A 28 3.45 7.89 -1.44
C PRO A 28 3.72 9.37 -1.74
N ASP A 29 4.16 9.70 -2.95
CA ASP A 29 4.53 11.06 -3.39
C ASP A 29 3.33 11.93 -3.78
N GLU A 30 2.18 11.32 -4.08
CA GLU A 30 0.94 12.02 -4.41
C GLU A 30 0.19 12.50 -3.17
N TRP A 31 0.54 11.98 -2.00
CA TRP A 31 -0.04 12.44 -0.75
C TRP A 31 0.48 13.84 -0.39
N GLY A 32 -0.47 14.76 -0.16
CA GLY A 32 -0.17 16.10 0.32
C GLY A 32 0.50 16.15 1.70
N ARG A 33 0.96 17.35 2.07
CA ARG A 33 1.52 17.63 3.39
C ARG A 33 0.48 17.35 4.47
N GLY A 34 0.83 16.55 5.48
CA GLY A 34 -0.06 16.21 6.60
C GLY A 34 -0.60 14.77 6.63
N LYS A 35 -0.08 13.87 5.78
CA LYS A 35 -0.33 12.43 5.90
C LYS A 35 0.03 11.91 7.30
N LYS A 36 -0.91 11.21 7.95
CA LYS A 36 -0.76 10.61 9.30
C LYS A 36 -0.51 9.11 9.24
N PHE A 37 0.22 8.69 8.22
CA PHE A 37 0.54 7.30 7.94
C PHE A 37 1.87 7.23 7.21
N GLU A 38 2.54 6.10 7.38
CA GLU A 38 3.86 5.82 6.83
C GLU A 38 3.74 4.85 5.68
N TYR A 39 4.52 5.09 4.63
CA TYR A 39 4.65 4.17 3.51
C TYR A 39 5.49 2.96 3.93
N VAL A 40 4.99 1.76 3.64
CA VAL A 40 5.61 0.49 4.01
C VAL A 40 6.18 -0.21 2.78
N SER A 41 5.35 -0.45 1.77
CA SER A 41 5.74 -1.20 0.57
C SER A 41 4.80 -0.96 -0.61
N GLN A 42 5.30 -1.20 -1.81
CA GLN A 42 4.52 -1.29 -3.03
C GLN A 42 4.26 -2.77 -3.30
N VAL A 43 3.01 -3.11 -3.58
CA VAL A 43 2.57 -4.49 -3.79
C VAL A 43 1.70 -4.62 -5.03
N SER A 44 1.67 -5.80 -5.63
CA SER A 44 0.78 -6.13 -6.75
C SER A 44 -0.09 -7.32 -6.39
N LEU A 45 -1.38 -7.28 -6.76
CA LEU A 45 -2.26 -8.44 -6.58
C LEU A 45 -2.13 -9.38 -7.78
N LEU A 46 -1.61 -10.59 -7.54
CA LEU A 46 -1.44 -11.63 -8.55
C LEU A 46 -2.76 -12.35 -8.85
N ALA A 47 -2.80 -13.09 -9.96
CA ALA A 47 -3.99 -13.80 -10.43
C ALA A 47 -4.47 -14.91 -9.48
N ASP A 48 -3.58 -15.42 -8.63
CA ASP A 48 -3.85 -16.44 -7.61
C ASP A 48 -4.30 -15.83 -6.27
N HIS A 49 -4.61 -14.54 -6.23
CA HIS A 49 -4.97 -13.77 -5.03
C HIS A 49 -3.85 -13.64 -3.99
N THR A 50 -2.60 -13.86 -4.39
CA THR A 50 -1.43 -13.56 -3.55
C THR A 50 -0.89 -12.17 -3.85
N TRP A 51 -0.09 -11.64 -2.93
CA TRP A 51 0.53 -10.33 -3.06
C TRP A 51 2.01 -10.49 -3.39
N ASP A 52 2.44 -9.84 -4.46
CA ASP A 52 3.85 -9.68 -4.77
C ASP A 52 4.37 -8.35 -4.21
N VAL A 53 5.59 -8.34 -3.67
CA VAL A 53 6.21 -7.14 -3.08
C VAL A 53 7.17 -6.56 -4.11
N LEU A 54 6.80 -5.40 -4.65
CA LEU A 54 7.55 -4.73 -5.70
C LEU A 54 8.63 -3.77 -5.15
N ASP A 55 8.36 -3.13 -4.02
CA ASP A 55 9.27 -2.21 -3.34
C ASP A 55 9.02 -2.26 -1.83
N THR A 56 10.06 -2.02 -1.04
CA THR A 56 9.96 -1.96 0.42
C THR A 56 10.69 -0.73 0.94
N ASN A 57 10.08 -0.01 1.88
CA ASN A 57 10.72 1.08 2.60
C ASN A 57 11.56 0.59 3.79
N TRP A 58 12.03 -0.67 3.79
CA TRP A 58 12.91 -1.16 4.84
C TRP A 58 14.28 -0.53 4.72
N LYS A 59 14.60 0.38 5.65
CA LYS A 59 15.96 0.90 5.81
C LYS A 59 16.77 -0.11 6.63
N SER A 60 17.79 -0.70 6.01
CA SER A 60 18.83 -1.50 6.65
C SER A 60 19.62 -0.69 7.68
#